data_AF-A0A7K7BHW9-F1
#
_entry.id   AF-A0A7K7BHW9-F1
#
_cell.length_a   1.000
_cell.length_b   1.000
_cell.length_c   1.000
_cell.angle_alpha   90.00
_cell.angle_beta   90.00
_cell.angle_gamma   90.00
#
_symmetry.space_group_name_H-M   'P 1'
#
loop_
_entity.id
_entity.type
_entity.pdbx_description
1 polymer ?
#
loop_
_entity_poly.entity_id
_entity_poly.type
_entity_poly.pdbx_seq_one_letter_code
_entity_poly.pdbx_strand_id
1 'polypeptide(L)'
;RRCRRESSSNILDNLLSRMEQYANNLEELVEERTQAYLEEKRKAEALLYQILPHSVAEQLKRGETVQAEAFDSVTIYFSDIVGFTALSAESTPMQVGAGGTGRRAGPPRRPHAPLLRGQVVTLLNDLYTCFDAIIDNFDVYKV
;
A
#
# COMPACT_ATOMS: atom_id res chain seq x y z
N ARG A 1 6.65 21.18 -70.41
CA ARG A 1 7.49 21.42 -69.21
C ARG A 1 7.02 20.43 -68.14
N ARG A 2 7.74 19.30 -67.92
CA ARG A 2 7.38 18.26 -66.94
C ARG A 2 7.78 18.71 -65.54
N CYS A 3 6.81 18.79 -64.63
CA CYS A 3 7.02 19.18 -63.25
C CYS A 3 7.51 17.95 -62.46
N ARG A 4 8.80 17.93 -62.11
CA ARG A 4 9.41 16.95 -61.20
C ARG A 4 9.24 17.48 -59.77
N ARG A 5 8.09 17.20 -59.13
CA ARG A 5 7.79 17.71 -57.77
C ARG A 5 7.27 16.67 -56.77
N GLU A 6 7.18 15.38 -57.13
CA GLU A 6 6.60 14.35 -56.24
C GLU A 6 7.61 13.69 -55.29
N SER A 7 8.91 13.73 -55.56
CA SER A 7 9.88 12.97 -54.76
C SER A 7 10.20 13.59 -53.38
N SER A 8 9.98 14.90 -53.21
CA SER A 8 10.29 15.60 -51.96
C SER A 8 9.16 15.58 -50.93
N SER A 9 7.89 15.43 -51.34
CA SER A 9 6.79 15.33 -50.36
C SER A 9 6.86 13.98 -49.63
N ASN A 10 7.02 12.89 -50.36
CA ASN A 10 7.05 11.54 -49.79
C ASN A 10 8.14 11.29 -48.72
N ILE A 11 9.29 11.98 -48.82
CA ILE A 11 10.38 11.86 -47.82
C ILE A 11 10.08 12.69 -46.57
N LEU A 12 9.58 13.91 -46.75
CA LEU A 12 9.18 14.78 -45.64
C LEU A 12 7.98 14.20 -44.89
N ASP A 13 7.01 13.63 -45.61
CA ASP A 13 5.83 12.97 -45.05
C ASP A 13 6.23 11.72 -44.24
N ASN A 14 7.23 10.95 -44.71
CA ASN A 14 7.77 9.82 -43.96
C ASN A 14 8.50 10.25 -42.68
N LEU A 15 9.29 11.32 -42.75
CA LEU A 15 9.96 11.89 -41.58
C LEU A 15 8.94 12.43 -40.57
N LEU A 16 7.92 13.14 -41.04
CA LEU A 16 6.85 13.69 -40.21
C LEU A 16 6.07 12.57 -39.52
N SER A 17 5.70 11.53 -40.26
CA SER A 17 5.02 10.34 -39.72
C SER A 17 5.88 9.62 -38.67
N ARG A 18 7.20 9.51 -38.88
CA ARG A 18 8.10 8.95 -37.86
C ARG A 18 8.18 9.82 -36.62
N MET A 19 8.28 11.14 -36.76
CA MET A 19 8.31 12.06 -35.62
C MET A 19 7.01 12.02 -34.82
N GLU A 20 5.87 11.92 -35.50
CA GLU A 20 4.56 11.76 -34.87
C GLU A 20 4.46 10.42 -34.12
N GLN A 21 4.92 9.32 -34.72
CA GLN A 21 5.02 8.03 -34.02
C GLN A 21 5.93 8.10 -32.79
N TYR A 22 7.08 8.77 -32.88
CA TYR A 22 7.96 8.94 -31.72
C TYR A 22 7.31 9.78 -30.62
N ALA A 23 6.61 10.85 -30.97
CA ALA A 23 5.89 11.69 -30.01
C ALA A 23 4.79 10.89 -29.29
N ASN A 24 3.97 10.15 -30.04
CA ASN A 24 2.89 9.33 -29.49
C ASN A 24 3.43 8.21 -28.59
N ASN A 25 4.47 7.49 -29.04
CA ASN A 25 5.08 6.44 -28.24
C ASN A 25 5.76 6.98 -26.97
N LEU A 26 6.33 8.19 -27.03
CA LEU A 26 6.93 8.83 -25.86
C LEU A 26 5.85 9.25 -24.87
N GLU A 27 4.74 9.81 -25.36
CA GLU A 27 3.61 10.20 -24.54
C GLU A 27 2.99 8.99 -23.82
N GLU A 28 2.74 7.90 -24.55
CA GLU A 28 2.26 6.63 -23.98
C GLU A 28 3.23 6.09 -22.92
N LEU A 29 4.53 6.08 -23.21
CA LEU A 29 5.55 5.62 -22.26
C LEU A 29 5.62 6.50 -21.00
N VAL A 30 5.51 7.82 -21.16
CA VAL A 30 5.50 8.75 -20.03
C VAL A 30 4.25 8.53 -19.18
N GLU A 31 3.09 8.34 -19.80
CA GLU A 31 1.84 8.06 -19.10
C GLU A 31 1.94 6.75 -18.31
N GLU A 32 2.39 5.66 -18.94
CA GLU A 32 2.57 4.36 -18.29
C GLU A 32 3.52 4.46 -17.08
N ARG A 33 4.67 5.13 -17.26
CA ARG A 33 5.66 5.32 -16.19
C ARG A 33 5.14 6.19 -15.06
N THR A 34 4.41 7.24 -15.39
CA THR A 34 3.79 8.14 -14.42
C THR A 34 2.73 7.39 -13.62
N GLN A 35 1.91 6.57 -14.27
CA GLN A 35 0.91 5.74 -13.60
C GLN A 35 1.56 4.72 -12.65
N ALA A 36 2.57 3.99 -13.11
CA ALA A 36 3.30 3.04 -12.27
C ALA A 36 3.94 3.72 -11.04
N TYR A 37 4.50 4.92 -11.22
CA TYR A 37 5.03 5.72 -10.13
C TYR A 37 3.93 6.14 -9.14
N LEU A 38 2.77 6.58 -9.62
CA LEU A 38 1.65 6.98 -8.77
C LEU A 38 1.10 5.81 -7.95
N GLU A 39 1.01 4.62 -8.55
CA GLU A 39 0.57 3.42 -7.83
C GLU A 39 1.54 3.04 -6.71
N GLU A 40 2.84 3.09 -6.99
CA GLU A 40 3.85 2.77 -5.99
C GLU A 40 3.92 3.82 -4.88
N LYS A 41 3.81 5.11 -5.25
CA LYS A 41 3.68 6.21 -4.31
C LYS A 41 2.47 6.00 -3.38
N ARG A 42 1.31 5.66 -3.94
CA ARG A 42 0.08 5.43 -3.16
C ARG A 42 0.25 4.29 -2.15
N LYS A 43 0.91 3.19 -2.54
CA LYS A 43 1.18 2.07 -1.62
C LYS A 43 2.13 2.49 -0.50
N ALA A 44 3.19 3.22 -0.83
CA ALA A 44 4.16 3.72 0.15
C ALA A 44 3.49 4.70 1.14
N GLU A 45 2.66 5.63 0.65
CA GLU A 45 1.91 6.57 1.49
C GLU A 45 0.91 5.83 2.39
N ALA A 46 0.17 4.85 1.87
CA ALA A 46 -0.75 4.06 2.68
C ALA A 46 -0.05 3.32 3.82
N LEU A 47 1.14 2.76 3.57
CA LEU A 47 1.95 2.13 4.61
C LEU A 47 2.49 3.15 5.62
N LEU A 48 2.87 4.34 5.16
CA LEU A 48 3.36 5.40 6.03
C LEU A 48 2.28 5.83 7.04
N TYR A 49 1.04 6.02 6.60
CA TYR A 49 -0.08 6.39 7.46
C TYR A 49 -0.53 5.26 8.41
N GLN A 50 -0.19 4.00 8.11
CA GLN A 50 -0.44 2.88 9.04
C GLN A 50 0.52 2.86 10.23
N ILE A 51 1.71 3.46 10.09
CA ILE A 51 2.77 3.42 11.10
C ILE A 51 2.87 4.75 11.84
N LEU A 52 2.57 5.86 11.16
CA LEU A 52 2.68 7.21 11.71
C LEU A 52 1.35 7.96 11.60
N PRO A 53 1.00 8.77 12.62
CA PRO A 53 -0.12 9.70 12.56
C PRO A 53 -0.03 10.61 11.32
N HIS A 54 -1.18 10.99 10.76
CA HIS A 54 -1.27 11.77 9.52
C HIS A 54 -0.46 13.08 9.58
N SER A 55 -0.50 13.77 10.73
CA SER A 55 0.23 15.02 10.98
C SER A 55 1.75 14.83 10.86
N VAL A 56 2.28 13.76 11.45
CA VAL A 56 3.71 13.42 11.45
C VAL A 56 4.15 12.97 10.06
N ALA A 57 3.35 12.15 9.38
CA ALA A 57 3.63 11.67 8.04
C ALA A 57 3.71 12.81 7.01
N GLU A 58 2.79 13.78 7.07
CA GLU A 58 2.79 14.95 6.17
C GLU A 58 3.99 15.88 6.41
N GLN A 59 4.38 16.12 7.66
CA GLN A 59 5.58 16.89 7.99
C GLN A 59 6.84 16.22 7.41
N LEU A 60 6.97 14.90 7.59
CA LEU A 60 8.10 14.14 7.03
C LEU A 60 8.11 14.17 5.50
N LYS A 61 6.96 14.08 4.84
CA LYS A 61 6.85 14.21 3.37
C LYS A 61 7.28 15.57 2.85
N ARG A 62 7.12 16.64 3.65
CA ARG A 62 7.60 18.00 3.33
C ARG A 62 9.09 18.19 3.60
N GLY A 63 9.75 17.19 4.19
CA GLY A 63 11.14 17.29 4.62
C GLY A 63 11.32 18.13 5.88
N GLU A 64 10.24 18.38 6.62
CA GLU A 64 10.27 19.08 7.89
C GLU A 64 10.71 18.13 9.02
N THR A 65 11.45 18.66 10.00
CA THR A 65 11.82 17.90 11.19
C THR A 65 10.64 17.86 12.15
N VAL A 66 10.21 16.66 12.54
CA VAL A 66 9.16 16.48 13.55
C VAL A 66 9.72 16.87 14.92
N GLN A 67 9.19 17.95 15.49
CA GLN A 67 9.53 18.37 16.86
C GLN A 67 8.82 17.44 17.85
N ALA A 68 9.53 16.97 18.87
CA ALA A 68 8.92 16.20 19.94
C ALA A 68 8.01 17.13 20.75
N GLU A 69 6.72 16.85 20.78
CA GLU A 69 5.75 17.61 21.58
C GLU A 69 5.74 17.10 23.02
N ALA A 70 5.83 18.02 23.98
CA ALA A 70 5.66 17.73 25.39
C ALA A 70 4.40 18.46 25.88
N PHE A 71 3.48 17.71 26.49
CA PHE A 71 2.22 18.23 26.98
C PHE A 71 2.22 18.23 28.51
N ASP A 72 1.85 19.36 29.12
CA ASP A 72 1.77 19.50 30.58
C ASP A 72 0.69 18.58 31.20
N SER A 73 -0.34 18.24 30.42
CA SER A 73 -1.41 17.31 30.80
C SER A 73 -1.97 16.61 29.57
N VAL A 74 -2.08 15.28 29.64
CA VAL A 74 -2.69 14.43 28.60
C VAL A 74 -3.78 13.57 29.19
N THR A 75 -4.83 13.30 28.41
CA THR A 75 -5.88 12.34 28.76
C THR A 75 -5.66 11.07 27.94
N ILE A 76 -5.34 9.97 28.60
CA ILE A 76 -5.15 8.67 27.94
C ILE A 76 -6.44 7.86 28.05
N TYR A 77 -6.95 7.38 26.92
CA TYR A 77 -8.09 6.46 26.88
C TYR A 77 -7.61 5.03 26.69
N PHE A 78 -7.90 4.16 27.65
CA PHE A 78 -7.62 2.73 27.56
C PHE A 78 -8.88 1.98 27.14
N SER A 79 -8.85 1.38 25.95
CA SER A 79 -9.89 0.47 25.47
C SER A 79 -9.32 -0.93 25.35
N ASP A 80 -9.77 -1.85 26.21
CA ASP A 80 -9.48 -3.27 26.05
C ASP A 80 -10.58 -3.96 25.23
N ILE A 81 -10.20 -4.98 24.46
CA ILE A 81 -11.13 -5.79 23.70
C ILE A 81 -11.46 -7.01 24.56
N VAL A 82 -12.65 -6.98 25.17
CA VAL A 82 -13.13 -8.05 26.04
C VAL A 82 -13.10 -9.38 25.30
N GLY A 83 -12.36 -10.35 25.86
CA GLY A 83 -12.26 -11.71 25.29
C GLY A 83 -11.20 -11.87 24.20
N PHE A 84 -10.43 -10.83 23.85
CA PHE A 84 -9.34 -10.94 22.89
C PHE A 84 -8.28 -11.98 23.30
N THR A 85 -7.85 -11.96 24.55
CA THR A 85 -6.89 -12.94 25.09
C THR A 85 -7.43 -14.36 24.95
N ALA A 86 -8.71 -14.59 25.24
CA ALA A 86 -9.33 -15.90 25.11
C ALA A 86 -9.41 -16.37 23.64
N LEU A 87 -9.86 -15.50 22.73
CA LEU A 87 -9.94 -15.78 21.29
C LEU A 87 -8.56 -15.99 20.65
N SER A 88 -7.54 -15.25 21.10
CA SER A 88 -6.16 -15.41 20.64
C SER A 88 -5.50 -16.68 21.18
N ALA A 89 -5.86 -17.12 22.40
CA ALA A 89 -5.32 -18.32 23.03
C ALA A 89 -5.78 -19.61 22.35
N GLU A 90 -6.93 -19.57 21.67
CA GLU A 90 -7.44 -20.69 20.85
C GLU A 90 -6.66 -20.85 19.52
N SER A 91 -5.85 -19.86 19.12
CA SER A 91 -5.00 -19.92 17.93
C SER A 91 -3.62 -20.46 18.29
N THR A 92 -3.28 -21.67 17.83
CA THR A 92 -1.94 -22.23 18.08
C THR A 92 -0.84 -21.48 17.31
N PRO A 93 0.27 -21.08 17.96
CA PRO A 93 1.31 -20.23 17.37
C PRO A 93 2.33 -21.01 16.53
N MET A 94 1.87 -21.92 15.65
CA MET A 94 2.78 -22.86 15.00
C MET A 94 2.50 -23.05 13.50
N GLN A 95 2.65 -21.99 12.71
CA GLN A 95 2.96 -22.14 11.28
C GLN A 95 3.74 -20.95 10.69
N VAL A 96 4.70 -20.43 11.44
CA VAL A 96 5.80 -19.62 10.89
C VAL A 96 7.09 -20.27 11.39
N GLY A 97 7.54 -21.32 10.70
CA GLY A 97 8.80 -22.02 11.03
C GLY A 97 8.71 -23.55 11.07
N ALA A 98 8.49 -24.19 9.93
CA ALA A 98 8.85 -25.60 9.73
C ALA A 98 9.18 -25.87 8.25
N GLY A 99 10.01 -25.01 7.68
CA GLY A 99 10.78 -25.34 6.49
C GLY A 99 12.05 -26.07 6.93
N GLY A 100 12.16 -27.35 6.61
CA GLY A 100 13.41 -28.12 6.66
C GLY A 100 13.63 -28.94 7.92
N THR A 101 13.22 -30.22 7.89
CA THR A 101 14.13 -31.38 7.87
C THR A 101 13.35 -32.69 8.11
N GLY A 102 13.54 -33.68 7.21
CA GLY A 102 13.49 -35.11 7.56
C GLY A 102 12.14 -35.83 7.70
N ARG A 103 11.69 -36.47 6.60
CA ARG A 103 11.03 -37.79 6.49
C ARG A 103 10.17 -38.31 7.68
N ARG A 104 8.87 -38.51 7.44
CA ARG A 104 8.17 -39.83 7.43
C ARG A 104 6.66 -39.66 7.19
N ALA A 105 6.06 -40.67 6.58
CA ALA A 105 4.71 -40.70 6.02
C ALA A 105 3.58 -40.93 7.04
N GLY A 106 2.39 -40.41 6.72
CA GLY A 106 1.08 -40.85 7.24
C GLY A 106 -0.04 -39.81 7.05
N PRO A 107 -1.19 -40.12 6.41
CA PRO A 107 -2.38 -39.26 6.38
C PRO A 107 -3.32 -39.60 7.57
N PRO A 108 -4.20 -38.70 8.03
CA PRO A 108 -5.38 -38.34 7.24
C PRO A 108 -5.67 -36.82 7.20
N ARG A 109 -6.22 -36.42 6.06
CA ARG A 109 -7.07 -35.22 5.95
C ARG A 109 -8.13 -35.28 7.06
N ARG A 110 -8.17 -34.26 7.90
CA ARG A 110 -9.34 -33.93 8.72
C ARG A 110 -9.84 -32.53 8.36
N PRO A 111 -11.16 -32.32 8.45
CA PRO A 111 -11.91 -31.38 7.63
C PRO A 111 -11.75 -29.96 8.16
N HIS A 112 -11.74 -29.00 7.24
CA HIS A 112 -12.07 -27.59 7.47
C HIS A 112 -11.89 -27.10 8.92
N ALA A 113 -10.63 -26.85 9.31
CA ALA A 113 -10.39 -25.96 10.44
C ALA A 113 -10.97 -24.58 10.06
N PRO A 114 -11.84 -24.02 10.90
CA PRO A 114 -12.76 -22.97 10.51
C PRO A 114 -12.02 -21.66 10.26
N LEU A 115 -12.64 -20.80 9.44
CA LEU A 115 -12.23 -19.45 9.08
C LEU A 115 -12.05 -18.48 10.28
N LEU A 116 -12.03 -18.97 11.53
CA LEU A 116 -11.95 -18.18 12.76
C LEU A 116 -10.64 -17.37 12.87
N ARG A 117 -9.53 -17.89 12.33
CA ARG A 117 -8.24 -17.16 12.32
C ARG A 117 -8.32 -15.87 11.49
N GLY A 118 -9.10 -15.88 10.41
CA GLY A 118 -9.35 -14.69 9.61
C GLY A 118 -10.26 -13.71 10.35
N GLN A 119 -11.30 -14.20 11.01
CA GLN A 119 -12.33 -13.35 11.64
C GLN A 119 -11.77 -12.47 12.77
N VAL A 120 -10.90 -12.99 13.62
CA VAL A 120 -10.32 -12.18 14.71
C VAL A 120 -9.36 -11.11 14.16
N VAL A 121 -8.52 -11.46 13.18
CA VAL A 121 -7.59 -10.52 12.54
C VAL A 121 -8.36 -9.47 11.74
N THR A 122 -9.41 -9.88 11.01
CA THR A 122 -10.29 -8.96 10.28
C THR A 122 -11.01 -8.02 11.25
N LEU A 123 -11.59 -8.53 12.35
CA LEU A 123 -12.24 -7.70 13.36
C LEU A 123 -11.28 -6.67 13.97
N LEU A 124 -10.05 -7.07 14.28
CA LEU A 124 -9.02 -6.15 14.78
C LEU A 124 -8.67 -5.09 13.74
N ASN A 125 -8.42 -5.49 12.50
CA ASN A 125 -8.13 -4.54 11.42
C ASN A 125 -9.28 -3.57 11.20
N ASP A 126 -10.52 -4.05 11.21
CA ASP A 126 -11.72 -3.22 11.06
C ASP A 126 -11.84 -2.23 12.23
N LEU A 127 -11.59 -2.69 13.46
CA LEU A 127 -11.60 -1.84 14.65
C LEU A 127 -10.50 -0.77 14.61
N TYR A 128 -9.27 -1.15 14.25
CA TYR A 128 -8.16 -0.21 14.09
C TYR A 128 -8.44 0.79 12.97
N THR A 129 -9.02 0.35 11.86
CA THR A 129 -9.41 1.24 10.75
C THR A 129 -10.49 2.23 11.18
N CYS A 130 -11.47 1.79 11.98
CA CYS A 130 -12.48 2.68 12.56
C CYS A 130 -11.85 3.71 13.52
N PHE A 131 -10.91 3.30 14.36
CA PHE A 131 -10.19 4.24 15.23
C PHE A 131 -9.35 5.22 14.42
N ASP A 132 -8.61 4.76 13.42
CA ASP A 132 -7.77 5.61 12.57
C ASP A 132 -8.65 6.66 11.84
N ALA A 133 -9.85 6.30 11.37
CA ALA A 133 -10.80 7.24 10.76
C ALA A 133 -11.37 8.29 11.73
N ILE A 134 -11.55 7.92 13.01
CA ILE A 134 -11.95 8.89 14.05
C ILE A 134 -10.76 9.81 14.36
N ILE A 135 -9.57 9.23 14.56
CA ILE A 135 -8.34 9.93 14.90
C ILE A 135 -7.94 10.95 13.82
N ASP A 136 -8.13 10.65 12.54
CA ASP A 136 -7.83 11.60 11.44
C ASP A 136 -8.57 12.94 11.57
N ASN A 137 -9.67 13.02 12.35
CA ASN A 137 -10.45 14.23 12.57
C ASN A 137 -10.12 14.96 13.88
N PHE A 138 -9.25 14.42 14.74
CA PHE A 138 -8.92 14.98 16.05
C PHE A 138 -7.41 14.99 16.29
N ASP A 139 -6.94 15.90 17.15
CA ASP A 139 -5.54 15.95 17.58
C ASP A 139 -5.25 14.89 18.66
N VAL A 140 -5.44 13.62 18.29
CA VAL A 140 -5.31 12.45 19.17
C VAL A 140 -4.31 11.50 18.55
N TYR A 141 -3.45 10.92 19.38
CA TYR A 141 -2.43 9.97 18.92
C TYR A 141 -2.77 8.56 19.41
N LYS A 142 -2.61 7.59 18.52
CA LYS A 142 -2.65 6.16 18.85
C LYS A 142 -1.29 5.74 19.39
N VAL A 143 -1.26 5.19 20.59
CA VAL A 143 -0.06 4.65 21.26
C VAL A 143 -0.18 3.14 21.37
#